data_AF-A0A246F5U3-F1
#
_entry.id   AF-A0A246F5U3-F1
#
_cell.length_a   1.000
_cell.length_b   1.000
_cell.length_c   1.000
_cell.angle_alpha   90.00
_cell.angle_beta   90.00
_cell.angle_gamma   90.00
#
_symmetry.space_group_name_H-M   'P 1'
#
loop_
_entity.id
_entity.type
_entity.pdbx_description
1 polymer ?
#
loop_
_entity_poly.entity_id
_entity_poly.type
_entity_poly.pdbx_seq_one_letter_code
_entity_poly.pdbx_strand_id
1 'polypeptide(L)'
;MSTAISPTAYNYKVVRQFAIMTVVWGILGMGLGVYIASQLVWPQLNLDLPWTSFGRLRPLHTNLVIFAFGGCALFATSYYVVQRTCQTRLISDSLAAFTFWGWQAVIVLAGITLPLGYTSSKEYAELEWPIDILLAIVWVTYAVVFFGTIVKRQTKHIYVGNWFYGGFILVTAMLHIVNSMEIPVTAFKSYSIYAGATDAMIQWWYGHNAVGFFLTTGFLGMMYYFVPKQAERPIYSYRLSIVHFWALITLYIWAGPHHLHYTALPDWAQSLGMVMSLILLAPSWGGMINGMMTL
;
A
#
# COMPACT_ATOMS: atom_id res chain seq x y z
N MET A 1 -4.40 32.71 -23.01
CA MET A 1 -3.61 31.46 -22.92
C MET A 1 -4.56 30.30 -23.21
N SER A 2 -4.25 29.46 -24.19
CA SER A 2 -5.11 28.32 -24.54
C SER A 2 -5.21 27.36 -23.35
N THR A 3 -6.42 27.14 -22.84
CA THR A 3 -6.74 26.14 -21.81
C THR A 3 -6.95 24.75 -22.41
N ALA A 4 -6.75 24.58 -23.72
CA ALA A 4 -6.88 23.29 -24.37
C ALA A 4 -5.75 22.35 -23.92
N ILE A 5 -6.10 21.31 -23.17
CA ILE A 5 -5.20 20.21 -22.82
C ILE A 5 -4.76 19.56 -24.14
N SER A 6 -3.48 19.69 -24.49
CA SER A 6 -2.93 18.89 -25.59
C SER A 6 -3.07 17.41 -25.20
N PRO A 7 -3.74 16.57 -26.02
CA PRO A 7 -3.90 15.15 -25.70
C PRO A 7 -2.57 14.39 -25.59
N THR A 8 -1.47 14.99 -26.04
CA THR A 8 -0.10 14.44 -25.95
C THR A 8 0.64 14.78 -24.65
N ALA A 9 0.17 15.76 -23.86
CA ALA A 9 0.83 16.12 -22.61
C ALA A 9 0.45 15.16 -21.48
N TYR A 10 1.36 14.90 -20.54
CA TYR A 10 1.06 14.08 -19.35
C TYR A 10 0.08 14.77 -18.38
N ASN A 11 -0.69 14.00 -17.63
CA ASN A 11 -1.51 14.51 -16.54
C ASN A 11 -0.66 14.63 -15.27
N TYR A 12 -0.17 15.84 -15.00
CA TYR A 12 0.57 16.15 -13.76
C TYR A 12 -0.28 16.78 -12.66
N LYS A 13 -1.57 17.01 -12.90
CA LYS A 13 -2.46 17.55 -11.87
C LYS A 13 -2.58 16.55 -10.72
N VAL A 14 -2.97 15.32 -11.02
CA VAL A 14 -3.17 14.26 -10.01
C VAL A 14 -1.87 13.89 -9.30
N VAL A 15 -0.75 13.84 -10.04
CA VAL A 15 0.59 13.58 -9.49
C VAL A 15 0.96 14.65 -8.47
N ARG A 16 0.75 15.92 -8.79
CA ARG A 16 1.05 17.04 -7.89
C ARG A 16 0.16 17.03 -6.64
N GLN A 17 -1.14 16.75 -6.81
CA GLN A 17 -2.08 16.66 -5.70
C GLN A 17 -1.66 15.56 -4.72
N PHE A 18 -1.38 14.34 -5.21
CA PHE A 18 -0.89 13.27 -4.35
C PHE A 18 0.47 13.59 -3.75
N ALA A 19 1.43 14.15 -4.50
CA ALA A 19 2.75 14.50 -3.97
C ALA A 19 2.68 15.49 -2.80
N ILE A 20 1.82 16.52 -2.89
CA ILE A 20 1.59 17.46 -1.79
C ILE A 20 0.96 16.72 -0.59
N MET A 21 -0.06 15.91 -0.83
CA MET A 21 -0.73 15.18 0.25
C MET A 21 0.15 14.10 0.89
N THR A 22 1.12 13.53 0.16
CA THR A 22 2.16 12.68 0.73
C THR A 22 2.92 13.42 1.82
N VAL A 23 3.36 14.65 1.56
CA VAL A 23 4.09 15.45 2.56
C VAL A 23 3.20 15.78 3.76
N VAL A 24 1.97 16.23 3.50
CA VAL A 24 0.99 16.55 4.56
C VAL A 24 0.74 15.35 5.47
N TRP A 25 0.42 14.20 4.88
CA TRP A 25 0.15 12.98 5.64
C TRP A 25 1.39 12.38 6.29
N GLY A 26 2.57 12.57 5.68
CA GLY A 26 3.85 12.22 6.30
C GLY A 26 4.07 12.97 7.62
N ILE A 27 3.86 14.29 7.61
CA ILE A 27 3.98 15.12 8.81
C ILE A 27 2.95 14.70 9.87
N LEU A 28 1.69 14.54 9.49
CA LEU A 28 0.62 14.18 10.43
C LEU A 28 0.80 12.76 10.99
N GLY A 29 1.10 11.78 10.13
CA GLY A 29 1.30 10.40 10.53
C GLY A 29 2.52 10.21 11.43
N MET A 30 3.68 10.75 11.04
CA MET A 30 4.90 10.67 11.85
C MET A 30 4.81 11.52 13.13
N GLY A 31 4.17 12.70 13.06
CA GLY A 31 3.89 13.53 14.24
C GLY A 31 3.00 12.82 15.25
N LEU A 32 1.96 12.13 14.79
CA LEU A 32 1.14 11.27 15.65
C LEU A 32 1.95 10.09 16.21
N GLY A 33 2.89 9.55 15.44
CA GLY A 33 3.85 8.53 15.90
C GLY A 33 4.69 9.01 17.09
N VAL A 34 5.24 10.23 17.00
CA VAL A 34 5.97 10.86 18.12
C VAL A 34 5.06 11.06 19.33
N TYR A 35 3.82 11.50 19.11
CA TYR A 35 2.85 11.69 20.18
C TYR A 35 2.53 10.39 20.93
N ILE A 36 2.14 9.32 20.22
CA ILE A 36 1.80 8.04 20.86
C ILE A 36 3.04 7.35 21.46
N ALA A 37 4.23 7.56 20.90
CA ALA A 37 5.48 7.12 21.53
C ALA A 37 5.71 7.85 22.86
N SER A 38 5.40 9.14 22.93
CA SER A 38 5.47 9.92 24.16
C SER A 38 4.47 9.44 25.22
N GLN A 39 3.28 8.98 24.81
CA GLN A 39 2.28 8.39 25.72
C GLN A 39 2.77 7.11 26.42
N LEU A 40 3.65 6.33 25.78
CA LEU A 40 4.26 5.14 26.39
C LEU A 40 5.28 5.50 27.48
N VAL A 41 5.87 6.71 27.44
CA VAL A 41 6.82 7.22 28.43
C VAL A 41 6.10 8.02 29.52
N TRP A 42 5.19 8.90 29.12
CA TRP A 42 4.40 9.78 29.98
C TRP A 42 2.90 9.52 29.76
N PRO A 43 2.29 8.57 30.48
CA PRO A 43 0.89 8.20 30.31
C PRO A 43 -0.11 9.34 30.51
N GLN A 44 0.26 10.42 31.19
CA GLN A 44 -0.56 11.63 31.37
C GLN A 44 -0.94 12.28 30.03
N LEU A 45 -0.15 12.04 28.97
CA LEU A 45 -0.47 12.48 27.61
C LEU A 45 -1.66 11.72 26.99
N ASN A 46 -2.28 10.77 27.69
CA ASN A 46 -3.58 10.21 27.30
C ASN A 46 -4.74 11.18 27.58
N LEU A 47 -4.53 12.18 28.46
CA LEU A 47 -5.49 13.24 28.82
C LEU A 47 -6.81 12.78 29.45
N ASP A 48 -6.92 11.50 29.83
CA ASP A 48 -8.15 10.87 30.32
C ASP A 48 -9.37 11.05 29.38
N LEU A 49 -9.12 11.26 28.08
CA LEU A 49 -10.14 11.35 27.04
C LEU A 49 -10.11 10.10 26.16
N PRO A 50 -11.28 9.53 25.79
CA PRO A 50 -11.31 8.30 25.02
C PRO A 50 -10.64 8.44 23.65
N TRP A 51 -10.86 9.55 22.94
CA TRP A 51 -10.33 9.82 21.59
C TRP A 51 -8.84 10.19 21.54
N THR A 52 -8.21 10.51 22.67
CA THR A 52 -6.75 10.73 22.73
C THR A 52 -6.00 9.58 23.36
N SER A 53 -6.69 8.52 23.81
CA SER A 53 -6.03 7.36 24.39
C SER A 53 -5.15 6.62 23.38
N PHE A 54 -4.03 6.07 23.84
CA PHE A 54 -3.06 5.33 23.01
C PHE A 54 -3.72 4.23 22.20
N GLY A 55 -4.67 3.49 22.80
CA GLY A 55 -5.38 2.40 22.13
C GLY A 55 -6.15 2.83 20.88
N ARG A 56 -6.68 4.06 20.84
CA ARG A 56 -7.40 4.60 19.67
C ARG A 56 -6.48 5.33 18.70
N LEU A 57 -5.44 6.00 19.22
CA LEU A 57 -4.49 6.73 18.38
C LEU A 57 -3.47 5.84 17.67
N ARG A 58 -3.14 4.67 18.23
CA ARG A 58 -2.24 3.69 17.59
C ARG A 58 -2.71 3.30 16.17
N PRO A 59 -3.94 2.78 15.97
CA PRO A 59 -4.39 2.43 14.62
C PRO A 59 -4.53 3.66 13.72
N LEU A 60 -4.81 4.85 14.26
CA LEU A 60 -4.80 6.08 13.47
C LEU A 60 -3.38 6.39 12.96
N HIS A 61 -2.36 6.32 13.81
CA HIS A 61 -0.97 6.48 13.40
C HIS A 61 -0.60 5.49 12.29
N THR A 62 -0.91 4.20 12.49
CA THR A 62 -0.67 3.15 11.50
C THR A 62 -1.32 3.47 10.15
N ASN A 63 -2.60 3.85 10.14
CA ASN A 63 -3.32 4.18 8.91
C ASN A 63 -2.78 5.44 8.23
N LEU A 64 -2.42 6.48 9.02
CA LEU A 64 -1.82 7.70 8.48
C LEU A 64 -0.43 7.45 7.88
N VAL A 65 0.42 6.65 8.52
CA VAL A 65 1.79 6.44 8.01
C VAL A 65 1.81 5.45 6.83
N ILE A 66 0.97 4.41 6.84
CA ILE A 66 0.97 3.40 5.77
C ILE A 66 0.10 3.85 4.61
N PHE A 67 -1.19 4.07 4.82
CA PHE A 67 -2.13 4.32 3.73
C PHE A 67 -2.20 5.79 3.35
N ALA A 68 -2.11 6.72 4.29
CA ALA A 68 -2.11 8.14 3.94
C ALA A 68 -0.77 8.58 3.34
N PHE A 69 0.32 8.50 4.08
CA PHE A 69 1.66 8.84 3.60
C PHE A 69 2.14 7.88 2.51
N GLY A 70 2.27 6.59 2.83
CA GLY A 70 2.76 5.58 1.89
C GLY A 70 1.85 5.45 0.66
N GLY A 71 0.53 5.45 0.85
CA GLY A 71 -0.41 5.37 -0.26
C GLY A 71 -0.36 6.57 -1.18
N CYS A 72 -0.37 7.80 -0.66
CA CYS A 72 -0.20 8.99 -1.50
C CYS A 72 1.14 8.98 -2.25
N ALA A 73 2.22 8.50 -1.61
CA ALA A 73 3.51 8.34 -2.27
C ALA A 73 3.41 7.36 -3.47
N LEU A 74 2.75 6.21 -3.27
CA LEU A 74 2.54 5.23 -4.33
C LEU A 74 1.63 5.74 -5.45
N PHE A 75 0.56 6.46 -5.15
CA PHE A 75 -0.29 7.09 -6.17
C PHE A 75 0.46 8.14 -6.99
N ALA A 76 1.16 9.06 -6.33
CA ALA A 76 1.94 10.10 -7.01
C ALA A 76 2.99 9.47 -7.94
N THR A 77 3.75 8.52 -7.41
CA THR A 77 4.86 7.91 -8.14
C THR A 77 4.38 6.97 -9.22
N SER A 78 3.42 6.08 -8.98
CA SER A 78 2.87 5.19 -10.02
C SER A 78 2.29 5.98 -11.19
N TYR A 79 1.47 7.02 -10.94
CA TYR A 79 0.89 7.84 -12.01
C TYR A 79 1.94 8.64 -12.78
N TYR A 80 3.00 9.09 -12.12
CA TYR A 80 4.13 9.72 -12.80
C TYR A 80 4.91 8.72 -13.66
N VAL A 81 5.26 7.58 -13.09
CA VAL A 81 6.12 6.56 -13.68
C VAL A 81 5.44 5.86 -14.85
N VAL A 82 4.19 5.42 -14.70
CA VAL A 82 3.47 4.68 -15.74
C VAL A 82 3.31 5.52 -17.01
N GLN A 83 3.01 6.81 -16.86
CA GLN A 83 2.87 7.72 -18.00
C GLN A 83 4.18 7.84 -18.79
N ARG A 84 5.30 8.04 -18.08
CA ARG A 84 6.61 8.27 -18.72
C ARG A 84 7.23 7.01 -19.28
N THR A 85 7.08 5.87 -18.60
CA THR A 85 7.62 4.58 -19.05
C THR A 85 6.81 3.97 -20.19
N CYS A 86 5.52 4.27 -20.28
CA CYS A 86 4.67 3.89 -21.41
C CYS A 86 4.56 4.97 -22.50
N GLN A 87 5.13 6.16 -22.27
CA GLN A 87 5.09 7.32 -23.15
C GLN A 87 3.67 7.71 -23.60
N THR A 88 2.74 7.69 -22.65
CA THR A 88 1.34 7.99 -22.90
C THR A 88 0.71 8.69 -21.70
N ARG A 89 -0.30 9.51 -21.93
CA ARG A 89 -1.07 10.14 -20.85
C ARG A 89 -1.88 9.07 -20.09
N LEU A 90 -2.21 9.32 -18.81
CA LEU A 90 -3.19 8.50 -18.10
C LEU A 90 -4.46 8.32 -18.92
N ILE A 91 -5.05 7.12 -18.88
CA ILE A 91 -6.20 6.76 -19.70
C ILE A 91 -7.45 7.62 -19.47
N SER A 92 -7.61 8.18 -18.26
CA SER A 92 -8.73 9.06 -17.91
C SER A 92 -8.37 10.02 -16.78
N ASP A 93 -8.51 11.32 -17.04
CA ASP A 93 -8.27 12.38 -16.05
C ASP A 93 -9.31 12.37 -14.93
N SER A 94 -10.58 12.10 -15.26
CA SER A 94 -11.69 12.08 -14.31
C SER A 94 -11.57 10.91 -13.34
N LEU A 95 -11.19 9.72 -13.83
CA LEU A 95 -10.97 8.56 -12.97
C LEU A 95 -9.75 8.75 -12.07
N ALA A 96 -8.66 9.34 -12.59
CA ALA A 96 -7.50 9.68 -11.77
C ALA A 96 -7.81 10.76 -10.71
N ALA A 97 -8.69 11.72 -11.02
CA ALA A 97 -9.16 12.69 -10.04
C ALA A 97 -10.08 12.06 -8.99
N PHE A 98 -10.91 11.09 -9.39
CA PHE A 98 -11.73 10.31 -8.46
C PHE A 98 -10.87 9.51 -7.49
N THR A 99 -9.81 8.85 -7.96
CA THR A 99 -8.92 8.10 -7.05
C THR A 99 -8.24 9.03 -6.05
N PHE A 100 -7.86 10.24 -6.45
CA PHE A 100 -7.38 11.25 -5.51
C PHE A 100 -8.42 11.58 -4.43
N TRP A 101 -9.58 12.12 -4.81
CA TRP A 101 -10.56 12.56 -3.81
C TRP A 101 -11.13 11.41 -2.98
N GLY A 102 -11.31 10.24 -3.59
CA GLY A 102 -11.73 9.03 -2.89
C GLY A 102 -10.71 8.57 -1.87
N TRP A 103 -9.40 8.58 -2.22
CA TRP A 103 -8.33 8.26 -1.27
C TRP A 103 -8.27 9.25 -0.12
N GLN A 104 -8.39 10.56 -0.41
CA GLN A 104 -8.44 11.58 0.64
C GLN A 104 -9.67 11.39 1.55
N ALA A 105 -10.82 11.03 1.00
CA ALA A 105 -12.02 10.75 1.77
C ALA A 105 -11.82 9.55 2.71
N VAL A 106 -11.22 8.45 2.25
CA VAL A 106 -10.87 7.30 3.09
C VAL A 106 -9.98 7.71 4.27
N ILE A 107 -8.94 8.51 4.01
CA ILE A 107 -8.01 8.96 5.07
C ILE A 107 -8.70 9.87 6.08
N VAL A 108 -9.53 10.81 5.61
CA VAL A 108 -10.30 11.71 6.49
C VAL A 108 -11.28 10.89 7.34
N LEU A 109 -11.95 9.90 6.75
CA LEU A 109 -12.83 8.99 7.47
C LEU A 109 -12.05 8.23 8.54
N ALA A 110 -10.87 7.69 8.24
CA ALA A 110 -9.99 7.05 9.24
C ALA A 110 -9.64 8.02 10.39
N GLY A 111 -9.33 9.28 10.08
CA GLY A 111 -9.07 10.34 11.05
C GLY A 111 -10.25 10.65 11.99
N ILE A 112 -11.47 10.38 11.55
CA ILE A 112 -12.69 10.59 12.34
C ILE A 112 -13.06 9.30 13.09
N THR A 113 -13.12 8.17 12.39
CA THR A 113 -13.72 6.94 12.93
C THR A 113 -12.84 6.22 13.93
N LEU A 114 -11.52 6.21 13.74
CA LEU A 114 -10.59 5.51 14.64
C LEU A 114 -10.54 6.17 16.04
N PRO A 115 -10.40 7.51 16.18
CA PRO A 115 -10.52 8.16 17.49
C PRO A 115 -11.90 7.99 18.16
N LEU A 116 -12.96 7.87 17.36
CA LEU A 116 -14.30 7.57 17.87
C LEU A 116 -14.45 6.13 18.38
N GLY A 117 -13.51 5.24 18.03
CA GLY A 117 -13.45 3.86 18.49
C GLY A 117 -14.09 2.85 17.54
N TYR A 118 -14.45 3.25 16.33
CA TYR A 118 -14.95 2.35 15.30
C TYR A 118 -13.77 1.62 14.67
N THR A 119 -13.61 0.35 15.03
CA THR A 119 -12.55 -0.49 14.49
C THR A 119 -12.97 -1.95 14.36
N SER A 120 -12.51 -2.60 13.29
CA SER A 120 -12.57 -4.05 13.09
C SER A 120 -11.64 -4.82 14.04
N SER A 121 -10.71 -4.13 14.72
CA SER A 121 -9.60 -4.67 15.53
C SER A 121 -8.54 -5.49 14.77
N LYS A 122 -8.64 -5.58 13.44
CA LYS A 122 -7.66 -6.22 12.56
C LYS A 122 -6.54 -5.24 12.21
N GLU A 123 -5.29 -5.57 12.55
CA GLU A 123 -4.14 -4.68 12.26
C GLU A 123 -4.04 -4.37 10.76
N TYR A 124 -3.79 -3.11 10.43
CA TYR A 124 -3.75 -2.57 9.07
C TYR A 124 -5.07 -2.65 8.28
N ALA A 125 -6.13 -3.23 8.85
CA ALA A 125 -7.47 -3.32 8.28
C ALA A 125 -8.51 -2.80 9.27
N GLU A 126 -8.16 -1.76 10.04
CA GLU A 126 -8.94 -1.33 11.20
C GLU A 126 -10.24 -0.62 10.84
N LEU A 127 -10.39 -0.15 9.61
CA LEU A 127 -11.55 0.61 9.16
C LEU A 127 -12.77 -0.31 9.06
N GLU A 128 -13.96 0.24 9.29
CA GLU A 128 -15.21 -0.52 9.27
C GLU A 128 -15.79 -0.63 7.85
N TRP A 129 -16.68 -1.61 7.65
CA TRP A 129 -17.19 -2.04 6.35
C TRP A 129 -17.59 -0.96 5.33
N PRO A 130 -18.20 0.20 5.69
CA PRO A 130 -18.53 1.21 4.67
C PRO A 130 -17.27 1.82 4.05
N ILE A 131 -16.22 1.98 4.86
CA ILE A 131 -14.95 2.53 4.42
C ILE A 131 -14.18 1.49 3.61
N ASP A 132 -14.28 0.21 3.97
CA ASP A 132 -13.69 -0.88 3.20
C ASP A 132 -14.28 -1.00 1.79
N ILE A 133 -15.60 -0.78 1.65
CA ILE A 133 -16.25 -0.70 0.33
C ILE A 133 -15.77 0.50 -0.46
N LEU A 134 -15.72 1.69 0.15
CA LEU A 134 -15.21 2.90 -0.50
C LEU A 134 -13.76 2.69 -0.97
N LEU A 135 -12.92 2.14 -0.10
CA LEU A 135 -11.53 1.82 -0.39
C LEU A 135 -11.42 0.85 -1.57
N ALA A 136 -12.24 -0.21 -1.60
CA ALA A 136 -12.28 -1.15 -2.72
C ALA A 136 -12.66 -0.48 -4.05
N ILE A 137 -13.68 0.39 -4.05
CA ILE A 137 -14.11 1.13 -5.25
C ILE A 137 -12.99 2.06 -5.77
N VAL A 138 -12.35 2.79 -4.85
CA VAL A 138 -11.21 3.67 -5.18
C VAL A 138 -10.06 2.84 -5.75
N TRP A 139 -9.76 1.70 -5.15
CA TRP A 139 -8.67 0.83 -5.56
C TRP A 139 -8.92 0.16 -6.92
N VAL A 140 -10.13 -0.32 -7.18
CA VAL A 140 -10.52 -0.87 -8.50
C VAL A 140 -10.41 0.22 -9.57
N THR A 141 -10.85 1.45 -9.25
CA THR A 141 -10.71 2.58 -10.19
C THR A 141 -9.24 2.90 -10.45
N TYR A 142 -8.39 2.85 -9.42
CA TYR A 142 -6.96 3.00 -9.56
C TYR A 142 -6.34 1.92 -10.47
N ALA A 143 -6.72 0.66 -10.29
CA ALA A 143 -6.29 -0.43 -11.14
C ALA A 143 -6.68 -0.20 -12.60
N VAL A 144 -7.93 0.21 -12.86
CA VAL A 144 -8.41 0.56 -14.21
C VAL A 144 -7.57 1.68 -14.83
N VAL A 145 -7.27 2.74 -14.07
CA VAL A 145 -6.43 3.85 -14.57
C VAL A 145 -5.02 3.37 -14.88
N PHE A 146 -4.39 2.62 -13.98
CA PHE A 146 -3.00 2.18 -14.13
C PHE A 146 -2.84 1.18 -15.29
N PHE A 147 -3.60 0.07 -15.26
CA PHE A 147 -3.53 -0.94 -16.30
C PHE A 147 -4.06 -0.44 -17.65
N GLY A 148 -5.10 0.39 -17.66
CA GLY A 148 -5.58 1.05 -18.88
C GLY A 148 -4.50 1.93 -19.53
N THR A 149 -3.68 2.60 -18.71
CA THR A 149 -2.54 3.39 -19.22
C THR A 149 -1.46 2.49 -19.84
N ILE A 150 -1.17 1.32 -19.23
CA ILE A 150 -0.24 0.33 -19.79
C ILE A 150 -0.74 -0.26 -21.12
N VAL A 151 -2.05 -0.46 -21.27
CA VAL A 151 -2.65 -0.96 -22.53
C VAL A 151 -2.42 0.04 -23.68
N LYS A 152 -2.48 1.35 -23.40
CA LYS A 152 -2.25 2.43 -24.38
C LYS A 152 -0.79 2.84 -24.57
N ARG A 153 0.16 2.02 -24.10
CA ARG A 153 1.59 2.32 -24.21
C ARG A 153 2.06 2.40 -25.67
N GLN A 154 3.09 3.21 -25.91
CA GLN A 154 3.76 3.32 -27.22
C GLN A 154 4.88 2.29 -27.39
N THR A 155 5.46 1.83 -26.28
CA THR A 155 6.58 0.89 -26.27
C THR A 155 6.09 -0.57 -26.29
N LYS A 156 6.79 -1.46 -27.01
CA LYS A 156 6.41 -2.89 -27.04
C LYS A 156 6.51 -3.53 -25.65
N HIS A 157 7.61 -3.27 -24.95
CA HIS A 157 7.90 -3.82 -23.63
C HIS A 157 7.33 -2.95 -22.50
N ILE A 158 6.87 -3.60 -21.44
CA ILE A 158 6.48 -2.94 -20.19
C ILE A 158 7.71 -2.87 -19.30
N TYR A 159 8.03 -1.67 -18.81
CA TYR A 159 9.14 -1.45 -17.91
C TYR A 159 8.98 -2.23 -16.59
N VAL A 160 10.07 -2.76 -16.03
CA VAL A 160 10.03 -3.60 -14.82
C VAL A 160 9.40 -2.87 -13.63
N GLY A 161 9.61 -1.55 -13.48
CA GLY A 161 8.95 -0.76 -12.44
C GLY A 161 7.42 -0.90 -12.47
N ASN A 162 6.82 -1.05 -13.66
CA ASN A 162 5.39 -1.27 -13.81
C ASN A 162 4.96 -2.72 -13.51
N TRP A 163 5.88 -3.69 -13.54
CA TRP A 163 5.59 -5.05 -13.07
C TRP A 163 5.39 -5.03 -11.55
N PHE A 164 6.29 -4.35 -10.85
CA PHE A 164 6.19 -4.12 -9.40
C PHE A 164 4.91 -3.36 -9.05
N TYR A 165 4.64 -2.22 -9.69
CA TYR A 165 3.39 -1.51 -9.44
C TYR A 165 2.14 -2.35 -9.77
N GLY A 166 2.13 -3.07 -10.89
CA GLY A 166 1.02 -3.94 -11.26
C GLY A 166 0.78 -5.08 -10.24
N GLY A 167 1.85 -5.73 -9.79
CA GLY A 167 1.81 -6.75 -8.75
C GLY A 167 1.28 -6.21 -7.43
N PHE A 168 1.79 -5.06 -7.00
CA PHE A 168 1.28 -4.30 -5.86
C PHE A 168 -0.24 -4.06 -5.96
N ILE A 169 -0.70 -3.48 -7.06
CA ILE A 169 -2.11 -3.11 -7.24
C ILE A 169 -3.02 -4.32 -7.13
N LEU A 170 -2.71 -5.39 -7.87
CA LEU A 170 -3.55 -6.58 -7.96
C LEU A 170 -3.58 -7.36 -6.65
N VAL A 171 -2.40 -7.60 -6.06
CA VAL A 171 -2.33 -8.37 -4.82
C VAL A 171 -2.97 -7.58 -3.69
N THR A 172 -2.68 -6.29 -3.52
CA THR A 172 -3.34 -5.48 -2.47
C THR A 172 -4.86 -5.48 -2.62
N ALA A 173 -5.41 -5.45 -3.84
CA ALA A 173 -6.86 -5.55 -4.06
C ALA A 173 -7.42 -6.89 -3.52
N MET A 174 -6.76 -8.00 -3.87
CA MET A 174 -7.12 -9.34 -3.39
C MET A 174 -7.02 -9.45 -1.87
N LEU A 175 -5.93 -8.94 -1.28
CA LEU A 175 -5.73 -8.95 0.17
C LEU A 175 -6.86 -8.21 0.89
N HIS A 176 -7.17 -6.99 0.43
CA HIS A 176 -8.23 -6.16 0.99
C HIS A 176 -9.58 -6.88 0.96
N ILE A 177 -10.00 -7.35 -0.22
CA ILE A 177 -11.30 -8.00 -0.39
C ILE A 177 -11.43 -9.24 0.51
N VAL A 178 -10.38 -10.06 0.61
CA VAL A 178 -10.43 -11.30 1.38
C VAL A 178 -10.42 -11.01 2.90
N ASN A 179 -9.52 -10.17 3.40
CA ASN A 179 -9.43 -9.92 4.85
C ASN A 179 -10.59 -9.11 5.41
N SER A 180 -11.18 -8.23 4.58
CA SER A 180 -12.35 -7.41 4.92
C SER A 180 -13.68 -8.12 4.62
N MET A 181 -13.69 -9.45 4.46
CA MET A 181 -14.96 -10.18 4.45
C MET A 181 -15.54 -10.20 5.86
N GLU A 182 -16.65 -9.49 6.04
CA GLU A 182 -17.29 -9.31 7.34
C GLU A 182 -18.81 -9.14 7.21
N ILE A 183 -19.53 -9.48 8.27
CA ILE A 183 -20.98 -9.35 8.37
C ILE A 183 -21.29 -8.01 9.05
N PRO A 184 -21.90 -7.04 8.34
CA PRO A 184 -22.34 -5.78 8.94
C PRO A 184 -23.44 -6.02 9.98
N VAL A 185 -23.30 -5.39 11.15
CA VAL A 185 -24.31 -5.41 12.23
C VAL A 185 -24.97 -4.04 12.35
N THR A 186 -24.17 -2.97 12.29
CA THR A 186 -24.66 -1.58 12.27
C THR A 186 -23.84 -0.74 11.29
N ALA A 187 -24.15 0.55 11.17
CA ALA A 187 -23.49 1.45 10.23
C ALA A 187 -21.95 1.45 10.35
N PHE A 188 -21.40 1.36 11.56
CA PHE A 188 -19.95 1.32 11.81
C PHE A 188 -19.58 0.17 12.75
N LYS A 189 -20.24 -0.98 12.57
CA LYS A 189 -19.86 -2.21 13.26
C LYS A 189 -20.12 -3.44 12.40
N SER A 190 -19.11 -4.28 12.29
CA SER A 190 -19.12 -5.59 11.64
C SER A 190 -18.47 -6.67 12.52
N TYR A 191 -18.61 -7.93 12.09
CA TYR A 191 -17.81 -9.06 12.58
C TYR A 191 -17.16 -9.79 11.41
N SER A 192 -15.87 -10.13 11.54
CA SER A 192 -15.14 -10.97 10.58
C SER A 192 -15.91 -12.25 10.25
N ILE A 193 -15.92 -12.68 8.98
CA ILE A 193 -16.50 -13.99 8.62
C ILE A 193 -15.66 -15.16 9.15
N TYR A 194 -14.42 -14.89 9.57
CA TYR A 194 -13.49 -15.87 10.09
C TYR A 194 -13.39 -15.78 11.62
N ALA A 195 -12.90 -16.85 12.27
CA ALA A 195 -12.59 -16.84 13.69
C ALA A 195 -11.33 -17.65 14.02
N GLY A 196 -10.79 -17.44 15.23
CA GLY A 196 -9.71 -18.26 15.81
C GLY A 196 -8.44 -18.30 14.95
N ALA A 197 -7.82 -19.48 14.84
CA ALA A 197 -6.58 -19.67 14.08
C ALA A 197 -6.75 -19.35 12.58
N THR A 198 -7.94 -19.55 12.01
CA THR A 198 -8.23 -19.20 10.62
C THR A 198 -8.24 -17.68 10.43
N ASP A 199 -8.91 -16.94 11.31
CA ASP A 199 -8.91 -15.47 11.24
C ASP A 199 -7.50 -14.91 11.44
N ALA A 200 -6.73 -15.50 12.35
CA ALA A 200 -5.32 -15.15 12.55
C ALA A 200 -4.49 -15.38 11.28
N MET A 201 -4.68 -16.52 10.60
CA MET A 201 -3.96 -16.82 9.35
C MET A 201 -4.32 -15.84 8.25
N ILE A 202 -5.62 -15.59 8.01
CA ILE A 202 -6.08 -14.61 7.01
C ILE A 202 -5.56 -13.22 7.35
N GLN A 203 -5.63 -12.83 8.62
CA GLN A 203 -5.13 -11.55 9.12
C GLN A 203 -3.65 -11.36 8.85
N TRP A 204 -2.80 -12.36 9.07
CA TRP A 204 -1.36 -12.21 8.86
C TRP A 204 -0.88 -12.55 7.46
N TRP A 205 -1.63 -13.34 6.70
CA TRP A 205 -1.52 -13.36 5.25
C TRP A 205 -1.80 -11.97 4.69
N TYR A 206 -2.85 -11.29 5.14
CA TYR A 206 -3.11 -9.89 4.80
C TYR A 206 -2.01 -8.95 5.28
N GLY A 207 -1.73 -8.91 6.59
CA GLY A 207 -0.86 -7.92 7.21
C GLY A 207 0.57 -7.99 6.71
N HIS A 208 1.12 -9.20 6.56
CA HIS A 208 2.46 -9.37 5.99
C HIS A 208 2.50 -8.92 4.53
N ASN A 209 1.52 -9.32 3.73
CA ASN A 209 1.47 -8.96 2.32
C ASN A 209 1.03 -7.49 2.11
N ALA A 210 0.43 -6.83 3.08
CA ALA A 210 0.24 -5.38 3.07
C ALA A 210 1.63 -4.72 3.07
N VAL A 211 2.53 -5.09 3.99
CA VAL A 211 3.92 -4.61 3.96
C VAL A 211 4.67 -5.11 2.71
N GLY A 212 4.45 -6.35 2.30
CA GLY A 212 5.13 -6.94 1.14
C GLY A 212 4.77 -6.35 -0.21
N PHE A 213 3.50 -6.02 -0.42
CA PHE A 213 3.03 -5.52 -1.70
C PHE A 213 2.90 -4.01 -1.69
N PHE A 214 2.33 -3.44 -0.64
CA PHE A 214 2.17 -2.00 -0.53
C PHE A 214 3.53 -1.34 -0.25
N LEU A 215 4.22 -1.73 0.83
CA LEU A 215 5.43 -1.04 1.31
C LEU A 215 6.74 -1.55 0.69
N THR A 216 6.77 -2.79 0.17
CA THR A 216 7.96 -3.33 -0.50
C THR A 216 7.79 -3.29 -2.02
N THR A 217 6.83 -4.03 -2.57
CA THR A 217 6.68 -4.17 -4.03
C THR A 217 6.36 -2.83 -4.71
N GLY A 218 5.41 -2.06 -4.18
CA GLY A 218 5.08 -0.74 -4.72
C GLY A 218 6.28 0.23 -4.69
N PHE A 219 7.04 0.24 -3.59
CA PHE A 219 8.23 1.08 -3.45
C PHE A 219 9.43 0.57 -4.26
N LEU A 220 9.53 -0.73 -4.54
CA LEU A 220 10.47 -1.24 -5.55
C LEU A 220 10.13 -0.70 -6.93
N GLY A 221 8.84 -0.59 -7.29
CA GLY A 221 8.40 0.10 -8.50
C GLY A 221 8.90 1.54 -8.58
N MET A 222 8.85 2.26 -7.46
CA MET A 222 9.40 3.61 -7.30
C MET A 222 10.93 3.60 -7.48
N MET A 223 11.65 2.75 -6.74
CA MET A 223 13.11 2.60 -6.84
C MET A 223 13.54 2.34 -8.28
N TYR A 224 12.88 1.41 -8.96
CA TYR A 224 13.19 1.04 -10.34
C TYR A 224 13.08 2.19 -11.32
N TYR A 225 12.26 3.20 -11.06
CA TYR A 225 12.23 4.39 -11.89
C TYR A 225 13.22 5.44 -11.41
N PHE A 226 13.15 5.82 -10.13
CA PHE A 226 13.83 7.01 -9.64
C PHE A 226 15.33 6.81 -9.45
N VAL A 227 15.82 5.62 -9.08
CA VAL A 227 17.27 5.37 -8.94
C VAL A 227 18.00 5.55 -10.27
N PRO A 228 17.70 4.79 -11.35
CA PRO A 228 18.37 4.99 -12.63
C PRO A 228 18.10 6.37 -13.23
N LYS A 229 16.91 6.93 -12.99
CA LYS A 229 16.57 8.25 -13.54
C LYS A 229 17.36 9.38 -12.88
N GLN A 230 17.57 9.30 -11.57
CA GLN A 230 18.34 10.29 -10.81
C GLN A 230 19.85 10.11 -10.98
N ALA A 231 20.31 8.86 -11.09
CA ALA A 231 21.71 8.54 -11.31
C ALA A 231 22.16 8.73 -12.76
N GLU A 232 21.21 8.88 -13.70
CA GLU A 232 21.44 8.91 -15.14
C GLU A 232 22.22 7.68 -15.65
N ARG A 233 21.96 6.53 -15.02
CA ARG A 233 22.59 5.25 -15.33
C ARG A 233 21.57 4.20 -15.77
N PRO A 234 21.93 3.28 -16.67
CA PRO A 234 21.07 2.14 -16.97
C PRO A 234 20.96 1.23 -15.76
N ILE A 235 19.82 0.53 -15.63
CA ILE A 235 19.67 -0.51 -14.60
C ILE A 235 20.78 -1.54 -14.76
N TYR A 236 21.40 -1.91 -13.63
CA TYR A 236 22.50 -2.87 -13.57
C TYR A 236 22.19 -4.22 -14.25
N SER A 237 21.18 -4.96 -13.77
CA SER A 237 20.89 -6.32 -14.27
C SER A 237 19.41 -6.55 -14.55
N TYR A 238 19.07 -6.63 -15.84
CA TYR A 238 17.73 -7.00 -16.28
C TYR A 238 17.36 -8.45 -15.92
N ARG A 239 18.33 -9.39 -15.95
CA ARG A 239 18.07 -10.78 -15.53
C ARG A 239 17.74 -10.87 -14.05
N LEU A 240 18.47 -10.13 -13.21
CA LEU A 240 18.16 -10.03 -11.80
C LEU A 240 16.78 -9.43 -11.59
N SER A 241 16.41 -8.42 -12.38
CA SER A 241 15.08 -7.80 -12.41
C SER A 241 13.95 -8.82 -12.64
N ILE A 242 14.16 -9.82 -13.50
CA ILE A 242 13.20 -10.91 -13.73
C ILE A 242 13.15 -11.86 -12.53
N VAL A 243 14.30 -12.40 -12.13
CA VAL A 243 14.38 -13.43 -11.09
C VAL A 243 13.85 -12.90 -9.76
N HIS A 244 14.31 -11.73 -9.35
CA HIS A 244 13.90 -11.17 -8.06
C HIS A 244 12.43 -10.74 -8.09
N PHE A 245 11.89 -10.25 -9.20
CA PHE A 245 10.46 -9.92 -9.30
C PHE A 245 9.58 -11.17 -9.10
N TRP A 246 9.82 -12.23 -9.89
CA TRP A 246 8.98 -13.43 -9.86
C TRP A 246 9.14 -14.23 -8.57
N ALA A 247 10.36 -14.34 -8.07
CA ALA A 247 10.60 -14.99 -6.78
C ALA A 247 9.96 -14.17 -5.64
N LEU A 248 10.10 -12.85 -5.63
CA LEU A 248 9.50 -11.99 -4.61
C LEU A 248 7.97 -12.11 -4.61
N ILE A 249 7.32 -11.86 -5.76
CA ILE A 249 5.85 -11.85 -5.85
C ILE A 249 5.21 -13.20 -5.49
N THR A 250 5.91 -14.30 -5.76
CA THR A 250 5.41 -15.65 -5.46
C THR A 250 5.64 -16.03 -3.99
N LEU A 251 6.83 -15.75 -3.47
CA LEU A 251 7.23 -16.21 -2.14
C LEU A 251 6.66 -15.36 -1.02
N TYR A 252 6.49 -14.04 -1.22
CA TYR A 252 6.00 -13.13 -0.17
C TYR A 252 4.64 -13.55 0.36
N ILE A 253 3.76 -14.09 -0.51
CA ILE A 253 2.43 -14.56 -0.15
C ILE A 253 2.44 -15.59 0.99
N TRP A 254 3.49 -16.40 1.06
CA TRP A 254 3.61 -17.50 2.02
C TRP A 254 4.14 -17.09 3.39
N ALA A 255 4.71 -15.90 3.53
CA ALA A 255 5.41 -15.51 4.74
C ALA A 255 4.47 -15.04 5.88
N GLY A 256 3.16 -14.97 5.65
CA GLY A 256 2.17 -14.61 6.69
C GLY A 256 2.30 -15.35 8.03
N PRO A 257 2.43 -16.70 8.07
CA PRO A 257 2.52 -17.46 9.31
C PRO A 257 3.73 -17.15 10.20
N HIS A 258 4.75 -16.41 9.73
CA HIS A 258 5.88 -16.01 10.58
C HIS A 258 5.48 -15.09 11.75
N HIS A 259 4.31 -14.46 11.66
CA HIS A 259 3.70 -13.67 12.73
C HIS A 259 3.03 -14.54 13.80
N LEU A 260 2.89 -15.84 13.52
CA LEU A 260 2.07 -16.79 14.28
C LEU A 260 2.91 -17.96 14.82
N HIS A 261 4.21 -17.75 14.99
CA HIS A 261 5.10 -18.73 15.60
C HIS A 261 4.75 -19.00 17.05
N TYR A 262 4.70 -20.28 17.43
CA TYR A 262 4.34 -20.75 18.76
C TYR A 262 2.96 -20.25 19.23
N THR A 263 2.01 -20.16 18.30
CA THR A 263 0.61 -19.82 18.58
C THR A 263 -0.29 -21.05 18.39
N ALA A 264 -1.61 -20.85 18.45
CA ALA A 264 -2.59 -21.89 18.15
C ALA A 264 -2.68 -22.26 16.65
N LEU A 265 -1.96 -21.56 15.75
CA LEU A 265 -1.90 -21.93 14.34
C LEU A 265 -1.16 -23.29 14.19
N PRO A 266 -1.62 -24.22 13.34
CA PRO A 266 -0.95 -25.51 13.16
C PRO A 266 0.54 -25.41 12.77
N ASP A 267 1.37 -26.28 13.34
CA ASP A 267 2.84 -26.26 13.16
C ASP A 267 3.29 -26.34 11.70
N TRP A 268 2.54 -27.06 10.85
CA TRP A 268 2.86 -27.16 9.42
C TRP A 268 2.77 -25.80 8.72
N ALA A 269 1.78 -24.98 9.08
CA ALA A 269 1.57 -23.66 8.51
C ALA A 269 2.64 -22.69 9.01
N GLN A 270 2.98 -22.75 10.30
CA GLN A 270 4.09 -21.99 10.88
C GLN A 270 5.42 -22.32 10.17
N SER A 271 5.74 -23.60 10.02
CA SER A 271 6.97 -24.06 9.37
C SER A 271 7.06 -23.61 7.91
N LEU A 272 5.93 -23.63 7.19
CA LEU A 272 5.87 -23.13 5.82
C LEU A 272 6.17 -21.62 5.76
N GLY A 273 5.58 -20.84 6.67
CA GLY A 273 5.87 -19.41 6.80
C GLY A 273 7.33 -19.13 7.12
N MET A 274 7.95 -19.89 8.03
CA MET A 274 9.37 -19.77 8.35
C MET A 274 10.25 -20.05 7.13
N VAL A 275 10.06 -21.21 6.48
CA VAL A 275 10.90 -21.62 5.35
C VAL A 275 10.79 -20.62 4.20
N MET A 276 9.58 -20.19 3.85
CA MET A 276 9.39 -19.23 2.77
C MET A 276 9.94 -17.85 3.12
N SER A 277 9.87 -17.43 4.38
CA SER A 277 10.50 -16.17 4.85
C SER A 277 12.02 -16.21 4.75
N LEU A 278 12.65 -17.35 5.04
CA LEU A 278 14.10 -17.51 4.87
C LEU A 278 14.50 -17.44 3.38
N ILE A 279 13.74 -18.09 2.49
CA ILE A 279 13.99 -18.03 1.05
C ILE A 279 13.76 -16.61 0.52
N LEU A 280 12.77 -15.88 1.06
CA LEU A 280 12.41 -14.51 0.67
C LEU A 280 13.56 -13.50 0.84
N LEU A 281 14.58 -13.82 1.66
CA LEU A 281 15.79 -13.01 1.78
C LEU A 281 16.44 -12.76 0.41
N ALA A 282 16.62 -13.82 -0.39
CA ALA A 282 17.33 -13.75 -1.66
C ALA A 282 16.69 -12.79 -2.68
N PRO A 283 15.39 -12.89 -3.02
CA PRO A 283 14.78 -11.95 -3.96
C PRO A 283 14.60 -10.53 -3.38
N SER A 284 14.47 -10.40 -2.05
CA SER A 284 14.44 -9.10 -1.39
C SER A 284 15.76 -8.34 -1.58
N TRP A 285 16.89 -9.02 -1.31
CA TRP A 285 18.22 -8.46 -1.57
C TRP A 285 18.50 -8.26 -3.04
N GLY A 286 17.91 -9.07 -3.93
CA GLY A 286 17.98 -8.84 -5.38
C GLY A 286 17.51 -7.44 -5.78
N GLY A 287 16.50 -6.88 -5.10
CA GLY A 287 16.05 -5.49 -5.31
C GLY A 287 17.11 -4.47 -4.90
N MET A 288 17.65 -4.61 -3.68
CA MET A 288 18.72 -3.74 -3.15
C MET A 288 19.98 -3.79 -4.03
N ILE A 289 20.45 -4.98 -4.39
CA ILE A 289 21.62 -5.18 -5.25
C ILE A 289 21.41 -4.49 -6.60
N ASN A 290 20.25 -4.68 -7.23
CA ASN A 290 19.98 -4.09 -8.53
C ASN A 290 19.88 -2.56 -8.46
N GLY A 291 19.35 -2.02 -7.36
CA GLY A 291 19.32 -0.58 -7.09
C GLY A 291 20.71 0.01 -6.85
N MET A 292 21.51 -0.58 -5.94
CA MET A 292 22.83 -0.03 -5.59
C MET A 292 23.86 -0.18 -6.69
N MET A 293 23.91 -1.33 -7.37
CA MET A 293 24.87 -1.58 -8.47
C MET A 293 24.53 -0.78 -9.73
N THR A 294 23.37 -0.10 -9.77
CA THR A 294 23.04 0.88 -10.80
C THR A 294 23.78 2.21 -10.58
N LEU A 295 24.16 2.54 -9.34
CA LEU A 295 24.95 3.73 -8.98
C LEU A 295 26.44 3.56 -9.26
#